data_AF-A0A434RWL6-F1
#
_entry.id   AF-A0A434RWL6-F1
#
_cell.length_a   1.000
_cell.length_b   1.000
_cell.length_c   1.000
_cell.angle_alpha   90.00
_cell.angle_beta   90.00
_cell.angle_gamma   90.00
#
_symmetry.space_group_name_H-M   'P 1'
#
loop_
_entity.id
_entity.type
_entity.pdbx_description
1 polymer ?
#
loop_
_entity_poly.entity_id
_entity_poly.type
_entity_poly.pdbx_seq_one_letter_code
_entity_poly.pdbx_strand_id
1 'polypeptide(L)'
;MALDITAQDIIIDETTGLQGDDINPIGNNDPTLAYLLSRDSSGGLTSPEVAFQSNFVVATANAGETITSVVLTQNSSGTPFSTTVGVNSGIRTVNGNYVWLFQDPTHSNVVIGVIGTSSAATMPAATGDLAFSFGLVSTSATNADLYLVQYVPLLHPDANDPNDQIDLLNKVYASVTGTTVLNFSQLGDAPPGHNNWYILDADTASTQKILVTAHDGTTQAEVNVSTQGLGVSSQDVRFGRELQIDLISGGTQSAGKNFTNSPLAPNYTGHIENVSGAGFSISQSTPTNTVADIEVHAYNNDDNAKGAALPGDDNDTEINITGVTFKLNGIATTASALGITVDLNGTGMILHNVGEGVTVDFTTEGGSGGTFDRFTIKNIDGEKDYFDVKEVHFAGNVANAHN
;
A
#
# COMPACT_ATOMS: atom_id res chain seq x y z
N MET A 1 2.93 -8.46 2.85
CA MET A 1 1.96 -7.34 2.84
C MET A 1 0.67 -7.93 2.38
N ALA A 2 -0.35 -7.86 3.22
CA ALA A 2 -1.68 -8.28 2.81
C ALA A 2 -2.68 -7.52 3.68
N LEU A 3 -3.35 -6.55 3.08
CA LEU A 3 -4.58 -6.00 3.63
C LEU A 3 -5.64 -7.07 3.43
N ASP A 4 -6.14 -7.67 4.50
CA ASP A 4 -7.21 -8.66 4.39
C ASP A 4 -8.56 -7.95 4.51
N ILE A 5 -9.54 -8.42 3.76
CA ILE A 5 -10.87 -7.85 3.76
C ILE A 5 -11.91 -8.96 3.69
N THR A 6 -12.89 -8.86 4.58
CA THR A 6 -14.08 -9.70 4.59
C THR A 6 -15.28 -8.82 4.27
N ALA A 7 -16.05 -9.20 3.27
CA ALA A 7 -17.38 -8.66 3.04
C ALA A 7 -18.44 -9.58 3.67
N GLN A 8 -19.54 -9.00 4.13
CA GLN A 8 -20.73 -9.74 4.60
C GLN A 8 -21.81 -9.73 3.52
N ASP A 9 -22.79 -10.63 3.61
CA ASP A 9 -23.96 -10.58 2.73
C ASP A 9 -24.87 -9.39 3.10
N ILE A 10 -25.64 -8.92 2.13
CA ILE A 10 -26.77 -8.00 2.35
C ILE A 10 -27.99 -8.52 1.61
N ILE A 11 -29.14 -8.57 2.29
CA ILE A 11 -30.39 -9.10 1.76
C ILE A 11 -31.47 -8.02 1.85
N ILE A 12 -32.07 -7.69 0.71
CA ILE A 12 -33.37 -7.01 0.66
C ILE A 12 -34.46 -8.05 0.54
N ASP A 13 -35.49 -7.95 1.37
CA ASP A 13 -36.67 -8.80 1.30
C ASP A 13 -37.88 -8.01 0.76
N GLU A 14 -38.44 -8.46 -0.38
CA GLU A 14 -39.64 -7.85 -0.97
C GLU A 14 -40.96 -8.34 -0.31
N THR A 15 -40.89 -9.20 0.72
CA THR A 15 -42.09 -9.62 1.46
C THR A 15 -42.68 -8.49 2.31
N THR A 16 -43.98 -8.59 2.61
CA THR A 16 -44.62 -7.60 3.49
C THR A 16 -44.06 -7.68 4.91
N GLY A 17 -43.37 -6.63 5.35
CA GLY A 17 -42.80 -6.54 6.69
C GLY A 17 -41.41 -5.92 6.65
N LEU A 18 -40.69 -5.96 7.77
CA LEU A 18 -39.24 -5.81 7.77
C LEU A 18 -38.68 -7.19 8.12
N GLN A 19 -37.85 -7.77 7.27
CA GLN A 19 -37.16 -9.03 7.54
C GLN A 19 -35.68 -8.93 7.14
N GLY A 20 -34.87 -9.91 7.56
CA GLY A 20 -33.44 -9.91 7.23
C GLY A 20 -32.75 -8.60 7.62
N ASP A 21 -32.15 -7.94 6.64
CA ASP A 21 -31.41 -6.67 6.80
C ASP A 21 -32.29 -5.44 6.56
N ASP A 22 -33.59 -5.61 6.33
CA ASP A 22 -34.52 -4.52 6.10
C ASP A 22 -34.57 -3.58 7.31
N ILE A 23 -34.56 -2.28 7.03
CA ILE A 23 -34.71 -1.24 8.03
C ILE A 23 -35.85 -0.30 7.70
N ASN A 24 -36.43 0.29 8.74
CA ASN A 24 -37.25 1.48 8.58
C ASN A 24 -36.33 2.70 8.46
N PRO A 25 -36.28 3.41 7.32
CA PRO A 25 -35.42 4.58 7.17
C PRO A 25 -35.88 5.80 7.97
N ILE A 26 -37.10 5.80 8.52
CA ILE A 26 -37.66 6.95 9.25
C ILE A 26 -36.80 7.27 10.48
N GLY A 27 -36.27 8.49 10.51
CA GLY A 27 -35.45 8.99 11.62
C GLY A 27 -33.96 8.67 11.49
N ASN A 28 -33.54 7.95 10.44
CA ASN A 28 -32.13 7.81 10.09
C ASN A 28 -31.64 9.10 9.41
N ASN A 29 -30.57 9.68 9.94
CA ASN A 29 -29.98 10.94 9.46
C ASN A 29 -28.68 10.72 8.67
N ASP A 30 -28.36 9.49 8.28
CA ASP A 30 -27.20 9.20 7.45
C ASP A 30 -27.34 9.91 6.09
N PRO A 31 -26.35 10.74 5.69
CA PRO A 31 -26.45 11.53 4.46
C PRO A 31 -26.41 10.66 3.20
N THR A 32 -25.73 9.51 3.24
CA THR A 32 -25.69 8.58 2.11
C THR A 32 -27.07 7.96 1.93
N LEU A 33 -27.68 7.42 3.00
CA LEU A 33 -29.03 6.87 2.92
C LEU A 33 -30.05 7.92 2.46
N ALA A 34 -29.99 9.15 3.01
CA ALA A 34 -30.88 10.23 2.58
C ALA A 34 -30.73 10.55 1.09
N TYR A 35 -29.49 10.52 0.58
CA TYR A 35 -29.22 10.67 -0.84
C TYR A 35 -29.80 9.52 -1.67
N LEU A 36 -29.59 8.26 -1.28
CA LEU A 36 -30.15 7.10 -1.99
C LEU A 36 -31.68 7.20 -2.07
N LEU A 37 -32.35 7.53 -0.96
CA LEU A 37 -33.81 7.69 -0.92
C LEU A 37 -34.30 8.84 -1.82
N SER A 38 -33.50 9.90 -2.00
CA SER A 38 -33.87 11.03 -2.87
C SER A 38 -33.86 10.69 -4.37
N ARG A 39 -33.29 9.54 -4.75
CA ARG A 39 -33.18 9.11 -6.15
C ARG A 39 -34.39 8.35 -6.66
N ASP A 40 -35.33 8.01 -5.77
CA ASP A 40 -36.58 7.41 -6.19
C ASP A 40 -37.33 8.36 -7.15
N SER A 41 -37.76 7.83 -8.28
CA SER A 41 -38.29 8.61 -9.40
C SER A 41 -39.71 8.21 -9.74
N SER A 42 -40.38 9.01 -10.56
CA SER A 42 -41.77 8.77 -10.96
C SER A 42 -41.93 7.43 -11.69
N GLY A 43 -42.47 6.42 -11.01
CA GLY A 43 -42.66 5.07 -11.55
C GLY A 43 -42.07 3.95 -10.67
N GLY A 44 -41.36 4.32 -9.59
CA GLY A 44 -40.88 3.42 -8.55
C GLY A 44 -41.97 2.90 -7.60
N LEU A 45 -41.53 2.13 -6.60
CA LEU A 45 -42.36 1.61 -5.52
C LEU A 45 -43.05 2.76 -4.77
N THR A 46 -44.22 2.50 -4.19
CA THR A 46 -44.92 3.50 -3.36
C THR A 46 -44.14 3.88 -2.09
N SER A 47 -43.22 3.01 -1.68
CA SER A 47 -42.16 3.26 -0.71
C SER A 47 -40.96 2.41 -1.13
N PRO A 48 -39.77 2.98 -1.30
CA PRO A 48 -38.55 2.20 -1.51
C PRO A 48 -38.32 1.22 -0.37
N GLU A 49 -37.80 0.04 -0.70
CA GLU A 49 -37.30 -0.93 0.27
C GLU A 49 -35.84 -0.59 0.60
N VAL A 50 -35.47 -0.76 1.86
CA VAL A 50 -34.16 -0.34 2.38
C VAL A 50 -33.57 -1.45 3.22
N ALA A 51 -32.37 -1.90 2.86
CA ALA A 51 -31.55 -2.77 3.69
C ALA A 51 -30.31 -2.03 4.21
N PHE A 52 -29.83 -2.47 5.37
CA PHE A 52 -28.62 -1.96 5.98
C PHE A 52 -27.79 -3.09 6.60
N GLN A 53 -26.51 -3.12 6.25
CA GLN A 53 -25.55 -4.02 6.87
C GLN A 53 -24.42 -3.25 7.54
N SER A 54 -24.33 -3.39 8.88
CA SER A 54 -23.24 -2.82 9.66
C SER A 54 -21.97 -3.65 9.52
N ASN A 55 -20.80 -2.99 9.46
CA ASN A 55 -19.50 -3.61 9.19
C ASN A 55 -19.58 -4.54 7.97
N PHE A 56 -20.33 -4.14 6.95
CA PHE A 56 -20.43 -4.84 5.68
C PHE A 56 -19.03 -5.19 5.15
N VAL A 57 -18.09 -4.26 5.30
CA VAL A 57 -16.67 -4.52 5.11
C VAL A 57 -15.93 -4.43 6.43
N VAL A 58 -15.10 -5.43 6.71
CA VAL A 58 -14.05 -5.38 7.74
C VAL A 58 -12.69 -5.58 7.08
N ALA A 59 -11.85 -4.56 7.15
CA ALA A 59 -10.49 -4.54 6.66
C ALA A 59 -9.50 -4.64 7.82
N THR A 60 -8.42 -5.41 7.63
CA THR A 60 -7.33 -5.53 8.61
C THR A 60 -5.99 -5.17 7.99
N ALA A 61 -5.12 -4.60 8.82
CA ALA A 61 -3.77 -4.21 8.46
C ALA A 61 -2.79 -4.88 9.41
N ASN A 62 -1.67 -5.37 8.89
CA ASN A 62 -0.59 -5.88 9.73
C ASN A 62 0.16 -4.70 10.40
N ALA A 63 1.08 -5.03 11.32
CA ALA A 63 1.95 -4.02 11.90
C ALA A 63 2.76 -3.29 10.80
N GLY A 64 2.79 -1.95 10.86
CA GLY A 64 3.44 -1.11 9.86
C GLY A 64 2.58 -0.82 8.62
N GLU A 65 1.32 -1.26 8.57
CA GLU A 65 0.37 -0.94 7.51
C GLU A 65 -0.70 0.04 8.03
N THR A 66 -1.14 0.97 7.18
CA THR A 66 -2.23 1.91 7.45
C THR A 66 -3.22 1.86 6.31
N ILE A 67 -4.46 1.51 6.59
CA ILE A 67 -5.54 1.55 5.60
C ILE A 67 -5.93 3.00 5.35
N THR A 68 -5.96 3.39 4.08
CA THR A 68 -6.28 4.74 3.62
C THR A 68 -7.65 4.84 2.97
N SER A 69 -8.16 3.73 2.41
CA SER A 69 -9.49 3.72 1.78
C SER A 69 -10.10 2.34 1.74
N VAL A 70 -11.44 2.31 1.77
CA VAL A 70 -12.27 1.15 1.43
C VAL A 70 -13.31 1.62 0.40
N VAL A 71 -13.39 0.94 -0.74
CA VAL A 71 -14.27 1.30 -1.86
C VAL A 71 -14.94 0.07 -2.48
N LEU A 72 -16.05 0.28 -3.20
CA LEU A 72 -16.68 -0.75 -4.01
C LEU A 72 -16.07 -0.80 -5.41
N THR A 73 -15.88 -2.01 -5.92
CA THR A 73 -15.19 -2.32 -7.17
C THR A 73 -15.93 -3.42 -7.93
N GLN A 74 -15.69 -3.51 -9.23
CA GLN A 74 -16.44 -4.43 -10.11
C GLN A 74 -15.82 -5.82 -10.22
N ASN A 75 -14.61 -6.02 -9.69
CA ASN A 75 -13.89 -7.28 -9.76
C ASN A 75 -12.83 -7.43 -8.65
N SER A 76 -12.31 -8.65 -8.51
CA SER A 76 -11.23 -9.01 -7.57
C SER A 76 -9.88 -8.36 -7.87
N SER A 77 -9.73 -7.64 -8.99
CA SER A 77 -8.55 -6.82 -9.26
C SER A 77 -8.70 -5.39 -8.71
N GLY A 78 -9.80 -5.09 -8.01
CA GLY A 78 -10.05 -3.76 -7.45
C GLY A 78 -10.37 -2.71 -8.51
N THR A 79 -10.85 -3.11 -9.70
CA THR A 79 -11.18 -2.14 -10.75
C THR A 79 -12.40 -1.31 -10.32
N PRO A 80 -12.33 0.03 -10.29
CA PRO A 80 -13.48 0.86 -9.94
C PRO A 80 -14.63 0.70 -10.93
N PHE A 81 -15.86 0.90 -10.45
CA PHE A 81 -17.00 1.11 -11.35
C PHE A 81 -16.81 2.41 -12.14
N SER A 82 -17.24 2.43 -13.40
CA SER A 82 -17.20 3.63 -14.24
C SER A 82 -18.49 4.43 -14.11
N THR A 83 -18.39 5.75 -14.27
CA THR A 83 -19.54 6.67 -14.34
C THR A 83 -20.24 6.66 -15.70
N THR A 84 -19.67 5.98 -16.70
CA THR A 84 -20.19 6.00 -18.10
C THR A 84 -20.22 4.64 -18.78
N VAL A 85 -19.41 3.67 -18.35
CA VAL A 85 -19.36 2.32 -18.90
C VAL A 85 -19.78 1.32 -17.83
N GLY A 86 -21.04 0.91 -17.85
CA GLY A 86 -21.61 0.06 -16.83
C GLY A 86 -21.22 -1.40 -16.98
N VAL A 87 -21.40 -2.16 -15.90
CA VAL A 87 -21.27 -3.62 -15.89
C VAL A 87 -22.64 -4.24 -15.71
N ASN A 88 -23.00 -5.19 -16.58
CA ASN A 88 -24.27 -5.91 -16.43
C ASN A 88 -24.21 -6.79 -15.16
N SER A 89 -25.12 -6.55 -14.20
CA SER A 89 -25.15 -7.33 -12.95
C SER A 89 -25.71 -8.74 -13.15
N GLY A 90 -26.51 -8.95 -14.20
CA GLY A 90 -27.34 -10.14 -14.40
C GLY A 90 -28.68 -10.07 -13.67
N ILE A 91 -28.87 -9.09 -12.77
CA ILE A 91 -30.14 -8.83 -12.11
C ILE A 91 -31.13 -8.29 -13.13
N ARG A 92 -32.40 -8.66 -12.98
CA ARG A 92 -33.49 -8.19 -13.85
C ARG A 92 -34.60 -7.59 -13.02
N THR A 93 -35.31 -6.63 -13.60
CA THR A 93 -36.62 -6.18 -13.12
C THR A 93 -37.69 -7.22 -13.44
N VAL A 94 -38.84 -7.19 -12.76
CA VAL A 94 -40.00 -8.09 -13.06
C VAL A 94 -40.45 -8.05 -14.52
N ASN A 95 -40.19 -6.94 -15.23
CA ASN A 95 -40.49 -6.77 -16.65
C ASN A 95 -39.44 -7.42 -17.57
N GLY A 96 -38.43 -8.09 -17.02
CA GLY A 96 -37.39 -8.81 -17.76
C GLY A 96 -36.24 -7.94 -18.28
N ASN A 97 -36.18 -6.66 -17.91
CA ASN A 97 -35.07 -5.78 -18.28
C ASN A 97 -33.87 -5.97 -17.35
N TYR A 98 -32.67 -6.04 -17.94
CA TYR A 98 -31.41 -6.16 -17.21
C TYR A 98 -31.01 -4.87 -16.50
N VAL A 99 -30.37 -5.00 -15.34
CA VAL A 99 -29.81 -3.88 -14.58
C VAL A 99 -28.30 -3.81 -14.78
N TRP A 100 -27.77 -2.60 -14.98
CA TRP A 100 -26.35 -2.33 -15.18
C TRP A 100 -25.81 -1.43 -14.05
N LEU A 101 -24.64 -1.76 -13.53
CA LEU A 101 -24.01 -1.06 -12.42
C LEU A 101 -23.06 0.03 -12.91
N PHE A 102 -23.18 1.23 -12.36
CA PHE A 102 -22.31 2.38 -12.61
C PHE A 102 -21.91 3.02 -11.29
N GLN A 103 -20.75 3.68 -11.26
CA GLN A 103 -20.45 4.60 -10.18
C GLN A 103 -21.32 5.85 -10.33
N ASP A 104 -21.86 6.36 -9.23
CA ASP A 104 -22.56 7.64 -9.27
C ASP A 104 -21.59 8.78 -9.65
N PRO A 105 -21.93 9.67 -10.60
CA PRO A 105 -21.02 10.73 -11.05
C PRO A 105 -20.75 11.82 -10.00
N THR A 106 -21.53 11.88 -8.93
CA THR A 106 -21.44 12.89 -7.87
C THR A 106 -21.04 12.32 -6.50
N HIS A 107 -21.15 11.00 -6.29
CA HIS A 107 -20.82 10.33 -5.03
C HIS A 107 -19.99 9.07 -5.30
N SER A 108 -18.69 9.15 -5.06
CA SER A 108 -17.75 8.05 -5.37
C SER A 108 -17.99 6.78 -4.56
N ASN A 109 -18.68 6.88 -3.42
CA ASN A 109 -19.05 5.78 -2.53
C ASN A 109 -20.40 5.13 -2.88
N VAL A 110 -21.07 5.61 -3.95
CA VAL A 110 -22.38 5.12 -4.38
C VAL A 110 -22.25 4.42 -5.73
N VAL A 111 -22.91 3.26 -5.84
CA VAL A 111 -23.10 2.55 -7.10
C VAL A 111 -24.60 2.49 -7.38
N ILE A 112 -24.95 2.76 -8.63
CA ILE A 112 -26.34 2.83 -9.10
C ILE A 112 -26.61 1.67 -10.07
N GLY A 113 -27.74 1.01 -9.90
CA GLY A 113 -28.26 -0.01 -10.81
C GLY A 113 -29.25 0.62 -11.79
N VAL A 114 -28.82 0.85 -13.03
CA VAL A 114 -29.63 1.48 -14.08
C VAL A 114 -30.37 0.42 -14.91
N ILE A 115 -31.67 0.63 -15.12
CA ILE A 115 -32.54 -0.25 -15.90
C ILE A 115 -32.17 -0.13 -17.38
N GLY A 116 -31.80 -1.25 -17.97
CA GLY A 116 -31.55 -1.42 -19.39
C GLY A 116 -32.73 -1.99 -20.14
N THR A 117 -32.44 -2.85 -21.11
CA THR A 117 -33.45 -3.53 -21.93
C THR A 117 -33.48 -5.02 -21.59
N SER A 118 -34.36 -5.78 -22.24
CA SER A 118 -34.37 -7.24 -22.17
C SER A 118 -33.15 -7.91 -22.81
N SER A 119 -32.29 -7.15 -23.51
CA SER A 119 -31.03 -7.63 -24.08
C SER A 119 -29.87 -7.42 -23.11
N ALA A 120 -29.21 -8.51 -22.71
CA ALA A 120 -28.04 -8.48 -21.83
C ALA A 120 -26.81 -7.77 -22.44
N ALA A 121 -26.79 -7.59 -23.76
CA ALA A 121 -25.68 -6.99 -24.49
C ALA A 121 -25.88 -5.48 -24.77
N THR A 122 -27.02 -4.91 -24.37
CA THR A 122 -27.36 -3.51 -24.63
C THR A 122 -27.28 -2.70 -23.35
N MET A 123 -26.18 -1.97 -23.18
CA MET A 123 -25.94 -1.09 -22.04
C MET A 123 -26.84 0.15 -22.11
N PRO A 124 -27.53 0.54 -21.02
CA PRO A 124 -28.26 1.80 -20.94
C PRO A 124 -27.31 3.00 -20.81
N ALA A 125 -27.86 4.21 -20.97
CA ALA A 125 -27.16 5.42 -20.53
C ALA A 125 -27.13 5.46 -18.99
N ALA A 126 -26.01 5.89 -18.40
CA ALA A 126 -25.84 5.96 -16.94
C ALA A 126 -26.85 6.88 -16.23
N THR A 127 -27.55 7.73 -16.97
CA THR A 127 -28.60 8.64 -16.46
C THR A 127 -30.02 8.07 -16.59
N GLY A 128 -30.16 6.78 -16.90
CA GLY A 128 -31.45 6.11 -17.04
C GLY A 128 -32.16 5.90 -15.70
N ASP A 129 -33.36 5.33 -15.78
CA ASP A 129 -34.16 4.99 -14.61
C ASP A 129 -33.45 3.95 -13.74
N LEU A 130 -33.59 4.08 -12.42
CA LEU A 130 -32.88 3.24 -11.46
C LEU A 130 -33.75 2.07 -10.98
N ALA A 131 -33.12 0.90 -10.85
CA ALA A 131 -33.73 -0.26 -10.20
C ALA A 131 -33.44 -0.28 -8.70
N PHE A 132 -32.18 -0.03 -8.35
CA PHE A 132 -31.68 0.05 -6.97
C PHE A 132 -30.40 0.89 -6.94
N SER A 133 -29.94 1.22 -5.73
CA SER A 133 -28.60 1.76 -5.51
C SER A 133 -28.05 1.28 -4.17
N PHE A 134 -26.73 1.31 -4.02
CA PHE A 134 -26.09 1.06 -2.74
C PHE A 134 -24.98 2.05 -2.47
N GLY A 135 -24.78 2.35 -1.19
CA GLY A 135 -23.84 3.33 -0.70
C GLY A 135 -23.00 2.76 0.43
N LEU A 136 -21.68 2.76 0.23
CA LEU A 136 -20.73 2.34 1.26
C LEU A 136 -20.40 3.54 2.16
N VAL A 137 -20.53 3.36 3.47
CA VAL A 137 -20.30 4.41 4.48
C VAL A 137 -19.15 3.99 5.38
N SER A 138 -18.01 4.63 5.24
CA SER A 138 -16.87 4.38 6.13
C SER A 138 -17.19 4.84 7.55
N THR A 139 -17.26 3.90 8.49
CA THR A 139 -17.41 4.19 9.92
C THR A 139 -16.06 4.30 10.62
N SER A 140 -15.01 3.73 10.02
CA SER A 140 -13.61 3.88 10.42
C SER A 140 -12.68 3.55 9.24
N ALA A 141 -11.37 3.62 9.43
CA ALA A 141 -10.41 3.16 8.42
C ALA A 141 -10.51 1.65 8.13
N THR A 142 -11.03 0.86 9.08
CA THR A 142 -11.08 -0.61 9.01
C THR A 142 -12.49 -1.15 8.80
N ASN A 143 -13.53 -0.32 8.88
CA ASN A 143 -14.91 -0.78 8.80
C ASN A 143 -15.74 0.16 7.94
N ALA A 144 -16.61 -0.43 7.12
CA ALA A 144 -17.61 0.32 6.38
C ALA A 144 -18.95 -0.41 6.41
N ASP A 145 -20.02 0.37 6.56
CA ASP A 145 -21.40 -0.10 6.51
C ASP A 145 -21.93 0.04 5.08
N LEU A 146 -22.94 -0.75 4.72
CA LEU A 146 -23.58 -0.67 3.41
C LEU A 146 -25.08 -0.38 3.58
N TYR A 147 -25.57 0.61 2.85
CA TYR A 147 -26.99 0.81 2.60
C TYR A 147 -27.34 0.34 1.20
N LEU A 148 -28.48 -0.33 1.04
CA LEU A 148 -29.09 -0.66 -0.25
C LEU A 148 -30.51 -0.08 -0.26
N VAL A 149 -30.88 0.61 -1.34
CA VAL A 149 -32.24 1.08 -1.59
C VAL A 149 -32.74 0.54 -2.91
N GLN A 150 -33.88 -0.15 -2.88
CA GLN A 150 -34.58 -0.66 -4.06
C GLN A 150 -35.73 0.28 -4.45
N TYR A 151 -35.82 0.60 -5.75
CA TYR A 151 -36.82 1.53 -6.29
C TYR A 151 -37.89 0.85 -7.14
N VAL A 152 -37.64 -0.33 -7.69
CA VAL A 152 -38.61 -1.06 -8.51
C VAL A 152 -38.57 -2.55 -8.17
N PRO A 153 -39.67 -3.29 -8.39
CA PRO A 153 -39.69 -4.74 -8.16
C PRO A 153 -38.67 -5.47 -9.05
N LEU A 154 -37.90 -6.38 -8.44
CA LEU A 154 -36.92 -7.20 -9.12
C LEU A 154 -37.48 -8.59 -9.47
N LEU A 155 -36.90 -9.20 -10.51
CA LEU A 155 -37.31 -10.53 -10.93
C LEU A 155 -36.75 -11.57 -9.98
N HIS A 156 -37.69 -12.28 -9.39
CA HIS A 156 -37.53 -13.41 -8.49
C HIS A 156 -37.08 -14.67 -9.24
N PRO A 157 -35.86 -15.22 -9.00
CA PRO A 157 -35.41 -16.46 -9.63
C PRO A 157 -36.23 -17.68 -9.18
N ASP A 158 -36.71 -17.70 -7.93
CA ASP A 158 -37.59 -18.76 -7.41
C ASP A 158 -38.97 -18.19 -7.06
N ALA A 159 -39.94 -18.43 -7.94
CA ALA A 159 -41.32 -18.00 -7.72
C ALA A 159 -42.03 -18.65 -6.50
N ASN A 160 -41.39 -19.59 -5.80
CA ASN A 160 -41.91 -20.22 -4.58
C ASN A 160 -41.22 -19.74 -3.31
N ASP A 161 -40.13 -18.98 -3.40
CA ASP A 161 -39.50 -18.32 -2.27
C ASP A 161 -39.83 -16.83 -2.34
N PRO A 162 -40.70 -16.32 -1.46
CA PRO A 162 -40.97 -14.89 -1.43
C PRO A 162 -39.77 -14.09 -0.87
N ASN A 163 -38.77 -14.76 -0.28
CA ASN A 163 -37.56 -14.14 0.28
C ASN A 163 -36.39 -14.19 -0.73
N ASP A 164 -36.59 -13.65 -1.93
CA ASP A 164 -35.52 -13.68 -2.93
C ASP A 164 -34.41 -12.68 -2.62
N GLN A 165 -33.19 -13.20 -2.52
CA GLN A 165 -32.00 -12.41 -2.23
C GLN A 165 -31.52 -11.69 -3.48
N ILE A 166 -31.23 -10.39 -3.38
CA ILE A 166 -30.38 -9.72 -4.38
C ILE A 166 -28.97 -10.29 -4.23
N ASP A 167 -28.66 -11.31 -5.02
CA ASP A 167 -27.33 -11.93 -5.02
C ASP A 167 -26.31 -11.01 -5.71
N LEU A 168 -25.51 -10.34 -4.90
CA LEU A 168 -24.39 -9.50 -5.33
C LEU A 168 -23.06 -10.28 -5.40
N LEU A 169 -23.07 -11.59 -5.13
CA LEU A 169 -21.87 -12.42 -5.14
C LEU A 169 -21.20 -12.41 -6.52
N ASN A 170 -19.92 -12.05 -6.53
CA ASN A 170 -19.13 -11.85 -7.75
C ASN A 170 -19.62 -10.72 -8.67
N LYS A 171 -20.46 -9.81 -8.15
CA LYS A 171 -20.99 -8.64 -8.88
C LYS A 171 -20.48 -7.32 -8.32
N VAL A 172 -20.30 -7.28 -7.00
CA VAL A 172 -19.79 -6.13 -6.26
C VAL A 172 -18.71 -6.64 -5.33
N TYR A 173 -17.54 -6.04 -5.40
CA TYR A 173 -16.37 -6.38 -4.59
C TYR A 173 -16.03 -5.18 -3.71
N ALA A 174 -15.44 -5.43 -2.57
CA ALA A 174 -14.84 -4.36 -1.77
C ALA A 174 -13.31 -4.40 -1.91
N SER A 175 -12.70 -3.22 -2.07
CA SER A 175 -11.26 -3.07 -2.18
C SER A 175 -10.74 -2.12 -1.11
N VAL A 176 -9.59 -2.49 -0.56
CA VAL A 176 -8.88 -1.72 0.45
C VAL A 176 -7.56 -1.26 -0.14
N THR A 177 -7.26 0.01 0.05
CA THR A 177 -5.93 0.57 -0.22
C THR A 177 -5.31 1.04 1.07
N GLY A 178 -3.98 0.95 1.16
CA GLY A 178 -3.23 1.42 2.30
C GLY A 178 -1.79 1.76 1.96
N THR A 179 -1.11 2.35 2.93
CA THR A 179 0.33 2.61 2.90
C THR A 179 1.02 1.71 3.92
N THR A 180 2.23 1.26 3.62
CA THR A 180 3.09 0.56 4.58
C THR A 180 4.36 1.35 4.84
N VAL A 181 4.83 1.36 6.08
CA VAL A 181 6.17 1.78 6.46
C VAL A 181 6.77 0.69 7.35
N LEU A 182 7.90 0.15 6.93
CA LEU A 182 8.66 -0.83 7.70
C LEU A 182 10.02 -0.25 8.09
N ASN A 183 10.30 -0.28 9.39
CA ASN A 183 11.54 0.22 9.96
C ASN A 183 12.48 -0.95 10.30
N PHE A 184 13.77 -0.68 10.15
CA PHE A 184 14.88 -1.59 10.39
C PHE A 184 15.93 -0.82 11.22
N SER A 185 15.79 -0.87 12.54
CA SER A 185 16.63 -0.13 13.49
C SER A 185 17.20 -1.00 14.62
N GLN A 186 16.72 -2.25 14.74
CA GLN A 186 17.13 -3.20 15.78
C GLN A 186 18.53 -3.81 15.55
N LEU A 187 19.55 -2.97 15.50
CA LEU A 187 20.97 -3.39 15.43
C LEU A 187 21.50 -3.96 16.76
N GLY A 188 20.72 -3.91 17.84
CA GLY A 188 21.11 -4.38 19.17
C GLY A 188 21.30 -5.90 19.26
N ASP A 189 20.59 -6.66 18.42
CA ASP A 189 20.70 -8.12 18.35
C ASP A 189 21.74 -8.60 17.33
N ALA A 190 22.31 -7.66 16.56
CA ALA A 190 23.31 -7.97 15.56
C ALA A 190 24.69 -8.24 16.19
N PRO A 191 25.32 -9.40 15.93
CA PRO A 191 26.67 -9.66 16.40
C PRO A 191 27.64 -8.60 15.87
N PRO A 192 28.36 -7.87 16.74
CA PRO A 192 29.26 -6.83 16.29
C PRO A 192 30.42 -7.44 15.51
N GLY A 193 30.76 -6.85 14.37
CA GLY A 193 31.84 -7.35 13.55
C GLY A 193 31.76 -6.98 12.09
N HIS A 194 32.63 -7.64 11.33
CA HIS A 194 32.75 -7.48 9.89
C HIS A 194 32.08 -8.69 9.22
N ASN A 195 31.08 -8.41 8.41
CA ASN A 195 30.28 -9.41 7.71
C ASN A 195 30.37 -9.13 6.21
N ASN A 196 30.43 -10.16 5.37
CA ASN A 196 30.40 -9.92 3.92
C ASN A 196 29.05 -9.33 3.46
N TRP A 197 28.00 -9.65 4.21
CA TRP A 197 26.63 -9.15 4.05
C TRP A 197 25.89 -9.38 5.36
N TYR A 198 24.78 -8.67 5.56
CA TYR A 198 23.95 -8.84 6.76
C TYR A 198 22.47 -8.80 6.39
N ILE A 199 21.64 -9.65 7.00
CA ILE A 199 20.19 -9.56 6.86
C ILE A 199 19.61 -9.08 8.18
N LEU A 200 18.86 -7.98 8.15
CA LEU A 200 18.23 -7.40 9.33
C LEU A 200 16.72 -7.62 9.29
N ASP A 201 16.18 -8.02 10.42
CA ASP A 201 14.75 -8.17 10.65
C ASP A 201 14.08 -6.80 10.76
N ALA A 202 12.84 -6.69 10.26
CA ALA A 202 12.02 -5.51 10.54
C ALA A 202 11.75 -5.40 12.04
N ASP A 203 11.61 -4.17 12.53
CA ASP A 203 11.38 -3.86 13.95
C ASP A 203 10.05 -4.44 14.46
N THR A 204 9.13 -4.73 13.55
CA THR A 204 7.86 -5.41 13.80
C THR A 204 7.83 -6.75 13.08
N ALA A 205 7.13 -7.74 13.65
CA ALA A 205 6.99 -9.06 13.05
C ALA A 205 6.51 -8.99 11.58
N SER A 206 7.42 -9.29 10.66
CA SER A 206 7.21 -9.21 9.21
C SER A 206 8.01 -10.31 8.53
N THR A 207 7.52 -10.77 7.37
CA THR A 207 8.33 -11.62 6.49
C THR A 207 9.37 -10.81 5.73
N GLN A 208 9.23 -9.47 5.69
CA GLN A 208 10.16 -8.58 5.01
C GLN A 208 11.39 -8.32 5.88
N LYS A 209 12.54 -8.25 5.23
CA LYS A 209 13.86 -8.03 5.83
C LYS A 209 14.63 -7.09 4.91
N ILE A 210 15.72 -6.53 5.40
CA ILE A 210 16.71 -5.90 4.52
C ILE A 210 17.94 -6.79 4.40
N LEU A 211 18.49 -6.88 3.20
CA LEU A 211 19.84 -7.35 2.94
C LEU A 211 20.74 -6.11 2.81
N VAL A 212 21.82 -6.09 3.57
CA VAL A 212 22.82 -5.03 3.58
C VAL A 212 24.11 -5.60 3.00
N THR A 213 24.64 -4.92 2.01
CA THR A 213 25.98 -5.13 1.44
C THR A 213 26.75 -3.80 1.43
N ALA A 214 28.05 -3.87 1.16
CA ALA A 214 28.91 -2.70 1.23
C ALA A 214 29.98 -2.69 0.13
N HIS A 215 30.34 -1.51 -0.36
CA HIS A 215 31.35 -1.32 -1.40
C HIS A 215 32.38 -0.27 -0.98
N ASP A 216 33.66 -0.49 -1.32
CA ASP A 216 34.74 0.49 -1.26
C ASP A 216 35.15 0.82 -2.71
N GLY A 217 34.64 1.94 -3.23
CA GLY A 217 34.62 2.20 -4.67
C GLY A 217 33.81 1.14 -5.42
N THR A 218 34.40 0.53 -6.44
CA THR A 218 33.76 -0.52 -7.25
C THR A 218 34.03 -1.94 -6.72
N THR A 219 34.57 -2.07 -5.50
CA THR A 219 34.98 -3.36 -4.93
C THR A 219 34.09 -3.69 -3.74
N GLN A 220 33.59 -4.93 -3.68
CA GLN A 220 32.85 -5.41 -2.51
C GLN A 220 33.71 -5.30 -1.24
N ALA A 221 33.08 -4.79 -0.19
CA ALA A 221 33.62 -4.57 1.13
C ALA A 221 32.78 -5.28 2.20
N GLU A 222 33.31 -5.36 3.42
CA GLU A 222 32.58 -5.92 4.55
C GLU A 222 31.60 -4.88 5.12
N VAL A 223 30.39 -5.31 5.44
CA VAL A 223 29.43 -4.59 6.27
C VAL A 223 29.88 -4.69 7.72
N ASN A 224 30.16 -3.54 8.33
CA ASN A 224 30.36 -3.46 9.77
C ASN A 224 29.02 -3.21 10.45
N VAL A 225 28.68 -4.05 11.41
CA VAL A 225 27.44 -3.86 12.19
C VAL A 225 27.81 -3.65 13.65
N SER A 226 27.18 -2.66 14.28
CA SER A 226 27.35 -2.35 15.69
C SER A 226 26.06 -1.77 16.28
N THR A 227 26.01 -1.61 17.61
CA THR A 227 24.90 -0.92 18.27
C THR A 227 24.79 0.56 17.89
N GLN A 228 25.86 1.14 17.32
CA GLN A 228 25.90 2.53 16.87
C GLN A 228 25.33 2.69 15.46
N GLY A 229 25.51 1.69 14.60
CA GLY A 229 25.10 1.76 13.22
C GLY A 229 25.78 0.71 12.33
N LEU A 230 25.46 0.84 11.05
CA LEU A 230 26.04 0.19 9.89
C LEU A 230 27.17 1.07 9.34
N GLY A 231 28.27 0.43 8.97
CA GLY A 231 29.42 1.04 8.32
C GLY A 231 30.06 0.13 7.29
N VAL A 232 31.11 0.60 6.62
CA VAL A 232 31.78 -0.11 5.52
C VAL A 232 33.23 -0.37 5.84
N SER A 233 33.61 -1.65 6.03
CA SER A 233 34.95 -2.12 6.47
C SER A 233 35.49 -1.50 7.76
N SER A 234 34.74 -0.58 8.35
CA SER A 234 34.97 0.15 9.58
C SER A 234 33.61 0.50 10.15
N GLN A 235 33.57 1.01 11.38
CA GLN A 235 32.30 1.34 12.02
C GLN A 235 31.55 2.45 11.29
N ASP A 236 32.27 3.29 10.53
CA ASP A 236 31.75 4.41 9.75
C ASP A 236 31.73 4.16 8.22
N VAL A 237 30.90 4.93 7.53
CA VAL A 237 30.89 5.08 6.06
C VAL A 237 31.85 6.21 5.69
N ARG A 238 33.02 5.85 5.15
CA ARG A 238 34.06 6.80 4.77
C ARG A 238 33.94 7.26 3.32
N PHE A 239 34.61 8.35 2.98
CA PHE A 239 34.67 8.87 1.61
C PHE A 239 34.92 7.77 0.56
N GLY A 240 34.05 7.72 -0.45
CA GLY A 240 34.09 6.76 -1.55
C GLY A 240 33.50 5.38 -1.22
N ARG A 241 33.03 5.17 0.01
CA ARG A 241 32.36 3.93 0.44
C ARG A 241 30.86 4.07 0.38
N GLU A 242 30.22 2.93 0.15
CA GLU A 242 28.79 2.85 -0.08
C GLU A 242 28.18 1.67 0.68
N LEU A 243 27.04 1.92 1.31
CA LEU A 243 26.13 0.88 1.76
C LEU A 243 25.07 0.67 0.70
N GLN A 244 24.76 -0.58 0.39
CA GLN A 244 23.65 -0.95 -0.45
C GLN A 244 22.63 -1.68 0.41
N ILE A 245 21.37 -1.27 0.29
CA ILE A 245 20.26 -1.80 1.06
C ILE A 245 19.17 -2.33 0.13
N ASP A 246 18.87 -3.61 0.27
CA ASP A 246 17.89 -4.34 -0.53
C ASP A 246 16.71 -4.78 0.34
N LEU A 247 15.48 -4.44 -0.05
CA LEU A 247 14.27 -4.94 0.57
C LEU A 247 13.92 -6.32 0.02
N ILE A 248 14.00 -7.33 0.88
CA ILE A 248 13.82 -8.74 0.54
C ILE A 248 12.72 -9.39 1.38
N SER A 249 12.23 -10.52 0.89
CA SER A 249 11.26 -11.36 1.59
C SER A 249 11.91 -12.64 2.13
N GLY A 250 11.71 -12.91 3.41
CA GLY A 250 12.27 -14.04 4.13
C GLY A 250 13.79 -13.99 4.22
N GLY A 251 14.39 -15.16 4.44
CA GLY A 251 15.83 -15.32 4.56
C GLY A 251 16.31 -15.54 5.98
N THR A 252 17.50 -16.11 6.09
CA THR A 252 18.15 -16.40 7.37
C THR A 252 19.35 -15.48 7.52
N GLN A 253 19.49 -14.85 8.69
CA GLN A 253 20.68 -14.04 9.00
C GLN A 253 21.96 -14.84 8.69
N SER A 254 22.96 -14.17 8.12
CA SER A 254 24.34 -14.69 8.08
C SER A 254 25.33 -13.66 8.58
N ALA A 255 26.52 -14.17 8.89
CA ALA A 255 27.30 -13.76 10.02
C ALA A 255 28.81 -13.69 9.74
N GLY A 256 29.55 -13.08 10.67
CA GLY A 256 30.99 -13.16 10.90
C GLY A 256 31.27 -13.00 12.41
N LYS A 257 32.36 -13.47 13.03
CA LYS A 257 33.67 -13.98 12.58
C LYS A 257 33.90 -15.49 12.81
N ASN A 258 32.91 -16.24 13.32
CA ASN A 258 33.16 -17.57 13.91
C ASN A 258 31.98 -18.56 13.84
N PHE A 259 31.17 -18.52 12.78
CA PHE A 259 30.17 -19.57 12.57
C PHE A 259 30.78 -20.73 11.76
N THR A 260 31.01 -21.86 12.42
CA THR A 260 31.56 -23.08 11.81
C THR A 260 30.61 -23.79 10.85
N ASN A 261 29.37 -23.33 10.72
CA ASN A 261 28.36 -23.77 9.75
C ASN A 261 27.56 -22.55 9.30
N SER A 262 27.96 -21.88 8.22
CA SER A 262 27.30 -20.66 7.71
C SER A 262 27.19 -20.73 6.18
N PRO A 263 26.05 -20.32 5.58
CA PRO A 263 25.89 -20.33 4.13
C PRO A 263 26.90 -19.39 3.47
N LEU A 264 27.51 -19.84 2.37
CA LEU A 264 28.49 -19.09 1.57
C LEU A 264 27.87 -17.92 0.77
N ALA A 265 26.56 -17.71 0.89
CA ALA A 265 25.76 -16.86 0.04
C ALA A 265 24.47 -16.42 0.77
N PRO A 266 23.95 -15.21 0.51
CA PRO A 266 22.64 -14.81 1.00
C PRO A 266 21.55 -15.73 0.45
N ASN A 267 20.58 -16.07 1.30
CA ASN A 267 19.45 -16.90 0.93
C ASN A 267 18.17 -16.25 1.45
N TYR A 268 17.32 -15.85 0.52
CA TYR A 268 16.03 -15.20 0.75
C TYR A 268 15.03 -15.68 -0.31
N THR A 269 13.78 -15.28 -0.21
CA THR A 269 12.72 -15.73 -1.12
C THR A 269 12.77 -14.98 -2.43
N GLY A 270 12.77 -13.64 -2.37
CA GLY A 270 12.91 -12.73 -3.49
C GLY A 270 12.83 -11.27 -3.05
N HIS A 271 13.01 -10.35 -4.00
CA HIS A 271 12.89 -8.90 -3.81
C HIS A 271 11.41 -8.46 -3.74
N ILE A 272 11.18 -7.23 -3.27
CA ILE A 272 9.83 -6.68 -3.04
C ILE A 272 9.59 -5.47 -3.95
N GLU A 273 8.64 -5.61 -4.88
CA GLU A 273 8.43 -4.71 -6.02
C GLU A 273 7.30 -3.68 -5.82
N ASN A 274 7.06 -3.18 -4.62
CA ASN A 274 5.97 -2.22 -4.37
C ASN A 274 6.36 -1.03 -3.48
N VAL A 275 7.65 -0.75 -3.38
CA VAL A 275 8.18 0.39 -2.65
C VAL A 275 8.13 1.64 -3.52
N SER A 276 7.71 2.76 -2.94
CA SER A 276 7.71 4.08 -3.57
C SER A 276 8.45 5.15 -2.75
N GLY A 277 8.96 4.80 -1.57
CA GLY A 277 9.84 5.65 -0.78
C GLY A 277 10.69 4.84 0.17
N ALA A 278 11.80 5.40 0.62
CA ALA A 278 12.63 4.83 1.67
C ALA A 278 13.35 5.96 2.40
N GLY A 279 14.09 5.61 3.44
CA GLY A 279 14.87 6.59 4.15
C GLY A 279 15.86 5.95 5.11
N PHE A 280 16.72 6.79 5.64
CA PHE A 280 17.74 6.39 6.59
C PHE A 280 18.04 7.50 7.60
N SER A 281 18.64 7.14 8.74
CA SER A 281 19.10 8.10 9.73
C SER A 281 20.59 8.02 10.00
N ILE A 282 21.19 9.19 10.20
CA ILE A 282 22.58 9.33 10.65
C ILE A 282 22.59 9.30 12.17
N SER A 283 23.21 8.27 12.75
CA SER A 283 23.28 8.12 14.21
C SER A 283 24.49 8.76 14.84
N GLN A 284 25.55 8.94 14.07
CA GLN A 284 26.80 9.50 14.54
C GLN A 284 27.57 10.10 13.38
N SER A 285 28.30 11.18 13.66
CA SER A 285 29.29 11.77 12.76
C SER A 285 30.69 11.61 13.32
N THR A 286 31.67 11.42 12.44
CA THR A 286 33.09 11.28 12.79
C THR A 286 33.93 12.19 11.90
N PRO A 287 34.58 13.23 12.44
CA PRO A 287 34.59 13.67 13.84
C PRO A 287 33.20 14.06 14.38
N THR A 288 33.00 14.02 15.70
CA THR A 288 31.70 14.35 16.31
C THR A 288 31.24 15.77 15.98
N ASN A 289 29.94 15.95 15.71
CA ASN A 289 29.31 17.21 15.28
C ASN A 289 29.82 17.76 13.93
N THR A 290 30.34 16.90 13.07
CA THR A 290 30.59 17.24 11.67
C THR A 290 29.39 16.89 10.81
N VAL A 291 29.44 17.31 9.56
CA VAL A 291 28.42 17.07 8.55
C VAL A 291 29.11 16.45 7.34
N ALA A 292 28.42 15.57 6.63
CA ALA A 292 28.96 14.90 5.46
C ALA A 292 28.04 15.08 4.25
N ASP A 293 28.65 15.04 3.08
CA ASP A 293 27.95 14.99 1.80
C ASP A 293 27.63 13.54 1.42
N ILE A 294 26.37 13.30 1.04
CA ILE A 294 25.81 11.97 0.81
C ILE A 294 25.18 11.91 -0.57
N GLU A 295 25.51 10.86 -1.31
CA GLU A 295 24.89 10.49 -2.60
C GLU A 295 23.99 9.27 -2.39
N VAL A 296 22.77 9.33 -2.94
CA VAL A 296 21.74 8.29 -2.81
C VAL A 296 21.17 7.97 -4.18
N HIS A 297 21.12 6.69 -4.51
CA HIS A 297 20.46 6.21 -5.72
C HIS A 297 19.46 5.11 -5.38
N ALA A 298 18.38 5.00 -6.15
CA ALA A 298 17.36 3.98 -6.00
C ALA A 298 17.29 3.12 -7.28
N TYR A 299 17.10 1.82 -7.10
CA TYR A 299 17.18 0.84 -8.16
C TYR A 299 16.06 -0.19 -8.04
N ASN A 300 15.50 -0.57 -9.18
CA ASN A 300 14.74 -1.79 -9.33
C ASN A 300 15.70 -2.87 -9.83
N ASN A 301 16.10 -3.74 -8.91
CA ASN A 301 17.06 -4.79 -9.16
C ASN A 301 16.38 -5.99 -9.84
N ASP A 302 16.85 -6.33 -11.04
CA ASP A 302 16.28 -7.39 -11.88
C ASP A 302 16.92 -8.77 -11.66
N ASP A 303 18.04 -8.82 -10.92
CA ASP A 303 18.74 -10.06 -10.57
C ASP A 303 18.41 -10.55 -9.15
N ASN A 304 18.70 -11.81 -8.85
CA ASN A 304 18.58 -12.36 -7.51
C ASN A 304 19.93 -12.91 -7.06
N ALA A 305 20.60 -12.16 -6.18
CA ALA A 305 21.85 -12.59 -5.55
C ALA A 305 21.72 -13.82 -4.64
N LYS A 306 20.51 -14.39 -4.50
CA LYS A 306 20.27 -15.64 -3.78
C LYS A 306 21.19 -16.77 -4.23
N GLY A 307 21.97 -17.28 -3.29
CA GLY A 307 22.86 -18.40 -3.53
C GLY A 307 24.15 -18.04 -4.28
N ALA A 308 24.33 -16.77 -4.69
CA ALA A 308 25.58 -16.26 -5.26
C ALA A 308 26.62 -15.99 -4.16
N ALA A 309 27.90 -16.13 -4.50
CA ALA A 309 28.98 -15.98 -3.52
C ALA A 309 28.94 -14.63 -2.80
N LEU A 310 28.59 -13.56 -3.53
CA LEU A 310 28.28 -12.20 -3.05
C LEU A 310 27.31 -11.58 -4.06
N PRO A 311 26.33 -10.76 -3.62
CA PRO A 311 25.51 -9.95 -4.53
C PRO A 311 26.39 -9.07 -5.42
N GLY A 312 26.20 -9.16 -6.74
CA GLY A 312 26.81 -8.25 -7.70
C GLY A 312 25.99 -6.98 -7.87
N ASP A 313 26.57 -6.01 -8.58
CA ASP A 313 25.97 -4.72 -8.96
C ASP A 313 25.65 -4.71 -10.47
N ASP A 314 25.02 -5.78 -10.99
CA ASP A 314 24.74 -5.89 -12.43
C ASP A 314 23.25 -5.97 -12.80
N ASN A 315 22.86 -5.07 -13.71
CA ASN A 315 21.59 -4.95 -14.47
C ASN A 315 20.40 -4.22 -13.82
N ASP A 316 20.63 -3.54 -12.70
CA ASP A 316 19.62 -2.70 -12.05
C ASP A 316 19.06 -1.56 -12.94
N THR A 317 17.74 -1.40 -12.94
CA THR A 317 17.10 -0.21 -13.52
C THR A 317 17.06 0.89 -12.47
N GLU A 318 17.84 1.95 -12.69
CA GLU A 318 17.82 3.11 -11.81
C GLU A 318 16.49 3.86 -11.89
N ILE A 319 15.93 4.20 -10.73
CA ILE A 319 14.63 4.87 -10.58
C ILE A 319 14.85 6.29 -10.06
N ASN A 320 14.22 7.26 -10.73
CA ASN A 320 14.36 8.66 -10.38
C ASN A 320 13.84 8.99 -8.96
N ILE A 321 14.68 9.61 -8.14
CA ILE A 321 14.30 10.21 -6.85
C ILE A 321 13.68 11.59 -7.11
N THR A 322 12.45 11.78 -6.66
CA THR A 322 11.65 12.98 -7.00
C THR A 322 11.34 13.89 -5.81
N GLY A 323 11.48 13.36 -4.60
CA GLY A 323 11.17 14.11 -3.38
C GLY A 323 12.06 13.68 -2.23
N VAL A 324 12.31 14.62 -1.34
CA VAL A 324 13.02 14.37 -0.08
C VAL A 324 12.41 15.23 1.03
N THR A 325 12.34 14.65 2.22
CA THR A 325 11.93 15.31 3.45
C THR A 325 12.88 14.94 4.58
N PHE A 326 12.88 15.75 5.64
CA PHE A 326 13.85 15.63 6.72
C PHE A 326 13.19 15.62 8.08
N LYS A 327 13.80 14.87 9.00
CA LYS A 327 13.53 14.97 10.42
C LYS A 327 14.84 15.20 11.18
N LEU A 328 14.78 15.91 12.29
CA LEU A 328 15.89 16.00 13.25
C LEU A 328 15.43 15.37 14.55
N ASN A 329 16.10 14.29 14.96
CA ASN A 329 15.74 13.51 16.14
C ASN A 329 14.26 13.11 16.14
N GLY A 330 13.76 12.69 14.97
CA GLY A 330 12.36 12.26 14.77
C GLY A 330 11.34 13.40 14.56
N ILE A 331 11.75 14.67 14.65
CA ILE A 331 10.85 15.82 14.45
C ILE A 331 10.98 16.35 13.02
N ALA A 332 9.88 16.40 12.28
CA ALA A 332 9.83 16.93 10.92
C ALA A 332 10.38 18.35 10.83
N THR A 333 11.21 18.60 9.83
CA THR A 333 11.90 19.87 9.60
C THR A 333 12.15 20.07 8.10
N THR A 334 12.85 21.15 7.74
CA THR A 334 13.19 21.47 6.35
C THR A 334 14.71 21.44 6.14
N ALA A 335 15.15 21.17 4.91
CA ALA A 335 16.58 21.19 4.56
C ALA A 335 17.23 22.53 4.95
N SER A 336 16.54 23.65 4.64
CA SER A 336 17.02 25.00 4.97
C SER A 336 17.20 25.23 6.48
N ALA A 337 16.35 24.65 7.33
CA ALA A 337 16.49 24.77 8.78
C ALA A 337 17.68 23.96 9.33
N LEU A 338 18.07 22.90 8.62
CA LEU A 338 19.24 22.07 8.92
C LEU A 338 20.52 22.57 8.25
N GLY A 339 20.43 23.55 7.34
CA GLY A 339 21.58 23.96 6.51
C GLY A 339 21.93 22.97 5.40
N ILE A 340 21.04 22.01 5.10
CA ILE A 340 21.22 21.01 4.05
C ILE A 340 20.88 21.63 2.71
N THR A 341 21.75 21.39 1.72
CA THR A 341 21.46 21.67 0.32
C THR A 341 21.11 20.36 -0.37
N VAL A 342 20.01 20.35 -1.13
CA VAL A 342 19.53 19.18 -1.86
C VAL A 342 19.74 19.42 -3.35
N ASP A 343 20.37 18.46 -4.01
CA ASP A 343 20.48 18.39 -5.46
C ASP A 343 19.76 17.13 -5.97
N LEU A 344 18.75 17.33 -6.81
CA LEU A 344 17.98 16.29 -7.50
C LEU A 344 18.19 16.37 -9.03
N ASN A 345 19.29 17.00 -9.48
CA ASN A 345 19.64 17.05 -10.89
C ASN A 345 20.25 15.71 -11.31
N GLY A 346 19.40 14.76 -11.69
CA GLY A 346 19.82 13.43 -12.10
C GLY A 346 18.73 12.41 -11.78
N THR A 347 19.10 11.13 -11.82
CA THR A 347 18.27 10.01 -11.37
C THR A 347 18.40 9.74 -9.86
N GLY A 348 19.58 10.01 -9.30
CA GLY A 348 19.83 9.99 -7.85
C GLY A 348 19.63 11.35 -7.17
N MET A 349 20.01 11.39 -5.89
CA MET A 349 19.97 12.56 -5.03
C MET A 349 21.33 12.80 -4.39
N ILE A 350 21.77 14.05 -4.35
CA ILE A 350 22.92 14.48 -3.57
C ILE A 350 22.46 15.42 -2.46
N LEU A 351 22.94 15.15 -1.24
CA LEU A 351 22.67 15.91 -0.04
C LEU A 351 23.98 16.47 0.49
N HIS A 352 24.06 17.79 0.65
CA HIS A 352 25.22 18.43 1.25
C HIS A 352 24.96 18.77 2.71
N ASN A 353 25.98 18.60 3.55
CA ASN A 353 25.99 18.95 4.97
C ASN A 353 24.97 18.17 5.83
N VAL A 354 24.85 16.86 5.66
CA VAL A 354 24.00 16.01 6.52
C VAL A 354 24.73 15.65 7.82
N GLY A 355 24.13 15.94 8.96
CA GLY A 355 24.73 15.70 10.29
C GLY A 355 24.03 14.63 11.13
N GLU A 356 24.59 14.37 12.31
CA GLU A 356 24.04 13.48 13.33
C GLU A 356 22.59 13.83 13.71
N GLY A 357 21.76 12.79 13.87
CA GLY A 357 20.36 12.88 14.25
C GLY A 357 19.41 13.24 13.11
N VAL A 358 19.93 13.49 11.90
CA VAL A 358 19.11 13.74 10.72
C VAL A 358 18.59 12.42 10.16
N THR A 359 17.28 12.35 9.96
CA THR A 359 16.62 11.33 9.14
C THR A 359 16.30 11.94 7.79
N VAL A 360 16.67 11.23 6.73
CA VAL A 360 16.37 11.57 5.34
C VAL A 360 15.32 10.58 4.85
N ASP A 361 14.15 11.07 4.44
CA ASP A 361 13.11 10.27 3.79
C ASP A 361 12.98 10.73 2.34
N PHE A 362 13.04 9.83 1.37
CA PHE A 362 12.92 10.15 -0.05
C PHE A 362 11.82 9.35 -0.74
N THR A 363 11.31 9.88 -1.85
CA THR A 363 10.28 9.26 -2.69
C THR A 363 10.76 9.19 -4.13
N THR A 364 10.38 8.13 -4.83
CA THR A 364 10.65 7.98 -6.27
C THR A 364 9.45 8.40 -7.10
N GLU A 365 9.61 8.48 -8.42
CA GLU A 365 8.61 8.96 -9.38
C GLU A 365 7.30 8.13 -9.46
N GLY A 366 7.15 7.09 -8.62
CA GLY A 366 5.91 6.72 -7.92
C GLY A 366 4.69 6.27 -8.75
N GLY A 367 4.47 4.97 -8.86
CA GLY A 367 3.25 4.36 -9.42
C GLY A 367 3.45 2.89 -9.81
N SER A 368 2.40 2.17 -10.22
CA SER A 368 2.50 0.79 -10.73
C SER A 368 3.51 0.74 -11.90
N GLY A 369 4.77 0.40 -11.61
CA GLY A 369 5.89 0.39 -12.57
C GLY A 369 7.08 1.33 -12.27
N GLY A 370 7.01 2.20 -11.25
CA GLY A 370 8.11 3.06 -10.77
C GLY A 370 8.64 2.63 -9.39
N THR A 371 8.53 1.34 -9.11
CA THR A 371 8.89 0.72 -7.83
C THR A 371 10.38 0.43 -7.81
N PHE A 372 10.98 0.55 -6.63
CA PHE A 372 12.35 0.14 -6.40
C PHE A 372 12.36 -0.88 -5.26
N ASP A 373 13.47 -1.58 -5.11
CA ASP A 373 13.66 -2.57 -4.05
C ASP A 373 15.05 -2.41 -3.41
N ARG A 374 15.96 -1.68 -4.08
CA ARG A 374 17.30 -1.37 -3.62
C ARG A 374 17.55 0.13 -3.59
N PHE A 375 18.31 0.59 -2.60
CA PHE A 375 18.92 1.91 -2.65
C PHE A 375 20.33 1.92 -2.06
N THR A 376 21.14 2.89 -2.45
CA THR A 376 22.51 3.05 -1.96
C THR A 376 22.69 4.32 -1.14
N ILE A 377 23.64 4.29 -0.21
CA ILE A 377 24.05 5.42 0.62
C ILE A 377 25.56 5.53 0.52
N LYS A 378 26.04 6.54 -0.19
CA LYS A 378 27.46 6.72 -0.47
C LYS A 378 27.96 8.03 0.12
N ASN A 379 29.12 7.96 0.77
CA ASN A 379 29.81 9.16 1.25
C ASN A 379 30.63 9.77 0.11
N ILE A 380 30.29 11.01 -0.27
CA ILE A 380 31.00 11.78 -1.30
C ILE A 380 31.73 13.01 -0.73
N ASP A 381 31.83 13.11 0.60
CA ASP A 381 32.43 14.23 1.30
C ASP A 381 33.94 14.34 1.09
N GLY A 382 34.38 15.38 0.39
CA GLY A 382 35.78 15.60 0.06
C GLY A 382 36.64 15.97 1.27
N GLU A 383 36.00 16.52 2.30
CA GLU A 383 36.55 16.94 3.58
C GLU A 383 36.90 15.75 4.50
N LYS A 384 36.33 14.57 4.19
CA LYS A 384 36.54 13.29 4.87
C LYS A 384 35.94 13.24 6.27
N ASP A 385 34.78 13.86 6.44
CA ASP A 385 33.86 13.59 7.52
C ASP A 385 33.08 12.30 7.19
N TYR A 386 32.83 11.50 8.22
CA TYR A 386 32.25 10.16 8.11
C TYR A 386 30.98 10.06 8.96
N PHE A 387 30.19 9.03 8.69
CA PHE A 387 28.92 8.84 9.39
C PHE A 387 28.57 7.37 9.59
N ASP A 388 27.72 7.11 10.57
CA ASP A 388 27.12 5.80 10.83
C ASP A 388 25.63 5.84 10.47
N VAL A 389 25.12 4.79 9.81
CA VAL A 389 23.69 4.67 9.46
C VAL A 389 23.00 3.73 10.45
N LYS A 390 21.92 4.14 11.11
CA LYS A 390 21.31 3.30 12.16
C LYS A 390 19.91 2.80 11.87
N GLU A 391 19.06 3.66 11.35
CA GLU A 391 17.71 3.30 10.96
C GLU A 391 17.64 3.33 9.45
N VAL A 392 17.09 2.28 8.87
CA VAL A 392 16.63 2.26 7.48
C VAL A 392 15.15 1.95 7.49
N HIS A 393 14.39 2.53 6.57
CA HIS A 393 12.99 2.17 6.41
C HIS A 393 12.56 2.22 4.95
N PHE A 394 11.53 1.44 4.63
CA PHE A 394 10.92 1.37 3.31
C PHE A 394 9.43 1.70 3.44
N ALA A 395 8.90 2.41 2.44
CA ALA A 395 7.52 2.84 2.35
C ALA A 395 6.91 2.49 0.99
N GLY A 396 5.67 2.02 0.96
CA GLY A 396 5.00 1.59 -0.26
C GLY A 396 3.49 1.59 -0.18
N ASN A 397 2.85 1.42 -1.33
CA ASN A 397 1.39 1.27 -1.42
C ASN A 397 1.02 -0.20 -1.49
N VAL A 398 -0.05 -0.58 -0.79
CA VAL A 398 -0.63 -1.92 -0.81
C VAL A 398 -2.11 -1.80 -1.16
N ALA A 399 -2.57 -2.58 -2.14
CA ALA A 399 -3.97 -2.69 -2.48
C ALA A 399 -4.38 -4.17 -2.48
N ASN A 400 -5.55 -4.47 -1.92
CA ASN A 400 -6.19 -5.78 -2.02
C ASN A 400 -7.69 -5.60 -2.31
N ALA A 401 -8.29 -6.58 -2.97
CA ALA A 401 -9.73 -6.60 -3.25
C ALA A 401 -10.29 -7.99 -2.99
N HIS A 402 -11.41 -8.06 -2.28
CA HIS A 402 -12.10 -9.30 -1.97
C HIS A 402 -13.59 -9.17 -2.30
N ASN A 403 -14.22 -10.33 -2.54
CA ASN A 403 -15.64 -10.46 -2.82
C ASN A 403 -16.40 -10.55 -1.50
#